data_AF-A0A5F8G5K9-F1
#
_entry.id   AF-A0A5F8G5K9-F1
#
_cell.length_a   1.000
_cell.length_b   1.000
_cell.length_c   1.000
_cell.angle_alpha   90.00
_cell.angle_beta   90.00
_cell.angle_gamma   90.00
#
_symmetry.space_group_name_H-M   'P 1'
#
loop_
_entity.id
_entity.type
_entity.pdbx_description
1 polymer ?
#
loop_
_entity_poly.entity_id
_entity_poly.type
_entity_poly.pdbx_seq_one_letter_code
_entity_poly.pdbx_strand_id
1 'polypeptide(L)'
;MFVAPMETLSHPMFSFQQVANMMIRMKREFTGSQNSVFPVFDTLLLLDRNVDLLTPLATQLTYEGLIDEIYGIQNTSEDFFDKLTVEQEFMSGIDTDKVNNYIEDCIAQKHPLIKILRLVCLQSVCNSGLKQKVLDYYKREILQTYGYEHMLTLNNLEQAGLLKPQAGSRNNYPTIRKTLRLWMDDVNEQNPNDISYVYSGYAPLSVRLAQLLARPGWRSIEEVLKMLPGPHFEERQQLPAGLQKKRQQGENRVTLVFFLGGVTYAEIAALRFLSQMEDGGTEYVIATTKLMNGTSWIESLMEKPF
;
A
#
# COMPACT_ATOMS: atom_id res chain seq x y z
N MET A 1 -11.69 -34.74 7.66
CA MET A 1 -12.30 -35.00 6.35
C MET A 1 -13.02 -33.71 5.95
N PHE A 2 -12.42 -32.91 5.07
CA PHE A 2 -13.12 -31.80 4.42
C PHE A 2 -12.81 -31.90 2.93
N VAL A 3 -13.85 -32.23 2.17
CA VAL A 3 -13.92 -32.13 0.73
C VAL A 3 -14.37 -30.70 0.44
N ALA A 4 -13.60 -29.95 -0.34
CA ALA A 4 -14.04 -28.72 -0.98
C ALA A 4 -14.08 -28.98 -2.49
N PRO A 5 -15.16 -28.61 -3.19
CA PRO A 5 -15.30 -28.88 -4.62
C PRO A 5 -14.37 -27.99 -5.43
N MET A 6 -13.86 -28.54 -6.54
CA MET A 6 -13.30 -27.78 -7.64
C MET A 6 -14.34 -26.80 -8.17
N GLU A 7 -14.02 -25.50 -8.24
CA GLU A 7 -14.44 -24.65 -9.34
C GLU A 7 -13.63 -23.33 -9.39
N THR A 8 -13.15 -23.02 -10.59
CA THR A 8 -12.58 -21.76 -11.11
C THR A 8 -11.13 -21.39 -10.78
N LEU A 9 -10.27 -21.70 -11.75
CA LEU A 9 -8.96 -21.08 -11.99
C LEU A 9 -9.12 -19.56 -12.21
N SER A 10 -8.68 -18.73 -11.27
CA SER A 10 -8.17 -17.38 -11.56
C SER A 10 -7.21 -16.93 -10.45
N HIS A 11 -5.93 -16.90 -10.82
CA HIS A 11 -4.74 -16.41 -10.12
C HIS A 11 -4.46 -16.87 -8.68
N PRO A 12 -3.41 -17.71 -8.47
CA PRO A 12 -2.84 -17.89 -7.14
C PRO A 12 -2.09 -16.60 -6.80
N MET A 13 -2.81 -15.62 -6.26
CA MET A 13 -2.21 -14.43 -5.67
C MET A 13 -1.23 -14.94 -4.60
N PHE A 14 0.00 -14.45 -4.61
CA PHE A 14 1.02 -14.72 -3.60
C PHE A 14 0.54 -14.20 -2.24
N SER A 15 -0.39 -14.90 -1.60
CA SER A 15 -0.91 -14.44 -0.33
C SER A 15 0.20 -14.54 0.71
N PHE A 16 0.36 -13.52 1.55
CA PHE A 16 1.18 -13.58 2.77
C PHE A 16 0.88 -14.84 3.60
N GLN A 17 -0.34 -15.40 3.51
CA GLN A 17 -0.70 -16.69 4.09
C GLN A 17 0.12 -17.84 3.52
N GLN A 18 0.42 -17.86 2.22
CA GLN A 18 1.33 -18.85 1.62
C GLN A 18 2.75 -18.70 2.16
N VAL A 19 3.25 -17.47 2.30
CA VAL A 19 4.58 -17.22 2.90
C VAL A 19 4.63 -17.77 4.33
N ALA A 20 3.62 -17.45 5.15
CA ALA A 20 3.52 -17.99 6.51
C ALA A 20 3.42 -19.54 6.52
N ASN A 21 2.59 -20.13 5.67
CA ASN A 21 2.44 -21.57 5.55
C ASN A 21 3.75 -22.25 5.13
N MET A 22 4.46 -21.68 4.17
CA MET A 22 5.78 -22.17 3.75
C MET A 22 6.79 -22.06 4.87
N MET A 23 6.87 -20.94 5.60
CA MET A 23 7.76 -20.80 6.75
C MET A 23 7.50 -21.86 7.82
N ILE A 24 6.23 -22.08 8.17
CA ILE A 24 5.83 -23.09 9.17
C ILE A 24 6.16 -24.50 8.67
N ARG A 25 5.88 -24.79 7.41
CA ARG A 25 6.15 -26.07 6.78
C ARG A 25 7.65 -26.37 6.73
N MET A 26 8.46 -25.42 6.24
CA MET A 26 9.92 -25.56 6.17
C MET A 26 10.53 -25.76 7.56
N LYS A 27 10.01 -25.09 8.59
CA LYS A 27 10.44 -25.31 9.98
C LYS A 27 10.09 -26.72 10.48
N ARG A 28 8.91 -27.25 10.14
CA ARG A 28 8.49 -28.62 10.50
C ARG A 28 9.30 -29.68 9.78
N GLU A 29 9.68 -29.43 8.53
CA GLU A 29 10.46 -30.34 7.69
C GLU A 29 11.97 -30.24 7.95
N PHE A 30 12.44 -29.27 8.74
CA PHE A 30 13.85 -29.09 9.05
C PHE A 30 14.36 -30.21 9.97
N THR A 31 15.20 -31.08 9.43
CA THR A 31 15.85 -32.21 10.14
C THR A 31 17.30 -31.93 10.55
N GLY A 32 17.81 -30.73 10.25
CA GLY A 32 19.17 -30.33 10.62
C GLY A 32 19.34 -30.05 12.12
N SER A 33 20.58 -29.79 12.53
CA SER A 33 20.88 -29.34 13.89
C SER A 33 20.22 -27.98 14.17
N GLN A 34 19.47 -27.90 15.26
CA GLN A 34 18.85 -26.63 15.70
C GLN A 34 19.94 -25.72 16.27
N ASN A 35 20.13 -24.55 15.67
CA ASN A 35 21.03 -23.54 16.20
C ASN A 35 20.40 -22.86 17.42
N SER A 36 21.09 -22.84 18.56
CA SER A 36 20.65 -22.15 19.78
C SER A 36 20.95 -20.65 19.72
N VAL A 37 20.36 -19.96 18.75
CA VAL A 37 20.49 -18.51 18.58
C VAL A 37 19.33 -17.82 19.27
N PHE A 38 19.63 -16.84 20.12
CA PHE A 38 18.60 -15.99 20.73
C PHE A 38 17.87 -15.19 19.65
N PRO A 39 16.52 -15.12 19.69
CA PRO A 39 15.76 -14.40 18.69
C PRO A 39 16.07 -12.90 18.74
N VAL A 40 16.47 -12.35 17.59
CA VAL A 40 16.65 -10.90 17.40
C VAL A 40 15.32 -10.21 17.11
N PHE A 41 14.44 -10.87 16.33
CA PHE A 41 13.11 -10.37 16.01
C PHE A 41 12.07 -10.94 16.96
N ASP A 42 11.24 -10.07 17.51
CA ASP A 42 10.12 -10.44 18.36
C ASP A 42 8.85 -10.75 17.56
N THR A 43 8.69 -10.08 16.41
CA THR A 43 7.48 -10.18 15.60
C THR A 43 7.86 -10.07 14.13
N LEU A 44 7.23 -10.92 13.31
CA LEU A 44 7.23 -10.79 11.85
C LEU A 44 5.84 -10.33 11.44
N LEU A 45 5.76 -9.17 10.79
CA LEU A 45 4.57 -8.66 10.15
C LEU A 45 4.70 -8.85 8.63
N LEU A 46 3.92 -9.75 8.06
CA LEU A 46 3.80 -9.91 6.61
C LEU A 46 2.67 -9.00 6.10
N LEU A 47 2.98 -8.07 5.20
CA LEU A 47 2.01 -7.18 4.56
C LEU A 47 2.05 -7.40 3.06
N ASP A 48 0.89 -7.67 2.46
CA ASP A 48 0.74 -7.71 1.01
C ASP A 48 0.35 -6.33 0.49
N ARG A 49 0.97 -5.93 -0.61
CA ARG A 49 0.76 -4.62 -1.23
C ARG A 49 -0.70 -4.40 -1.61
N ASN A 50 -1.45 -5.46 -1.91
CA ASN A 50 -2.88 -5.35 -2.24
C ASN A 50 -3.75 -4.81 -1.08
N VAL A 51 -3.28 -4.89 0.17
CA VAL A 51 -3.98 -4.34 1.34
C VAL A 51 -4.01 -2.81 1.29
N ASP A 52 -2.98 -2.21 0.69
CA ASP A 52 -2.84 -0.77 0.55
C ASP A 52 -2.32 -0.42 -0.85
N LEU A 53 -3.24 -0.41 -1.81
CA LEU A 53 -2.96 0.01 -3.19
C LEU A 53 -2.81 1.54 -3.33
N LEU A 54 -3.23 2.31 -2.33
CA LEU A 54 -3.32 3.77 -2.40
C LEU A 54 -1.94 4.41 -2.24
N THR A 55 -1.20 4.02 -1.19
CA THR A 55 0.08 4.67 -0.82
C THR A 55 1.08 4.80 -1.98
N PRO A 56 1.32 3.78 -2.83
CA PRO A 56 2.28 3.91 -3.92
C PRO A 56 1.83 4.85 -5.04
N LEU A 57 0.52 5.09 -5.21
CA LEU A 57 -0.01 5.94 -6.28
C LEU A 57 0.23 7.43 -6.00
N ALA A 58 0.14 7.84 -4.74
CA ALA A 58 0.34 9.21 -4.29
C ALA A 58 1.80 9.66 -4.47
N THR A 59 2.00 10.94 -4.74
CA THR A 59 3.33 11.56 -4.85
C THR A 59 4.00 11.58 -3.49
N GLN A 60 5.19 11.00 -3.39
CA GLN A 60 5.96 11.00 -2.14
C GLN A 60 6.54 12.41 -1.86
N LEU A 61 6.40 12.91 -0.63
CA LEU A 61 6.81 14.28 -0.26
C LEU A 61 8.00 14.34 0.70
N THR A 62 8.60 13.20 1.03
CA THR A 62 9.89 13.14 1.73
C THR A 62 11.03 13.45 0.77
N TYR A 63 12.19 13.91 1.27
CA TYR A 63 13.35 14.19 0.42
C TYR A 63 13.78 12.99 -0.44
N GLU A 64 13.93 11.81 0.17
CA GLU A 64 14.30 10.57 -0.53
C GLU A 64 13.20 10.16 -1.53
N GLY A 65 11.93 10.31 -1.15
CA GLY A 65 10.79 10.03 -2.02
C GLY A 65 10.68 10.99 -3.21
N LEU A 66 10.92 12.28 -3.01
CA LEU A 66 10.91 13.28 -4.09
C LEU A 66 12.07 13.06 -5.06
N ILE A 67 13.25 12.65 -4.58
CA ILE A 67 14.34 12.24 -5.48
C ILE A 67 13.90 11.05 -6.33
N ASP A 68 13.29 10.04 -5.71
CA ASP A 68 12.81 8.84 -6.41
C ASP A 68 11.68 9.14 -7.42
N GLU A 69 10.85 10.17 -7.16
CA GLU A 69 9.79 10.63 -8.07
C GLU A 69 10.30 11.54 -9.18
N ILE A 70 11.23 12.46 -8.89
CA ILE A 70 11.60 13.56 -9.79
C ILE A 70 12.83 13.23 -10.64
N TYR A 71 13.71 12.32 -10.22
CA TYR A 71 14.92 12.02 -10.97
C TYR A 71 14.58 11.32 -12.29
N GLY A 72 14.44 12.12 -13.36
CA GLY A 72 13.98 11.69 -14.69
C GLY A 72 12.73 12.41 -15.21
N ILE A 73 12.06 13.24 -14.39
CA ILE A 73 10.85 13.98 -14.76
C ILE A 73 11.14 15.48 -14.84
N GLN A 74 10.92 16.09 -16.02
CA GLN A 74 10.97 17.54 -16.20
C GLN A 74 9.54 18.11 -16.14
N ASN A 75 9.03 18.36 -14.93
CA ASN A 75 7.76 19.07 -14.75
C ASN A 75 7.99 20.55 -14.41
N THR A 76 7.08 21.41 -14.84
CA THR A 76 6.98 22.77 -14.32
C THR A 76 6.48 22.73 -12.87
N SER A 77 6.80 23.76 -12.08
CA SER A 77 6.34 23.83 -10.69
C SER A 77 4.82 23.88 -10.57
N GLU A 78 4.14 24.55 -11.50
CA GLU A 78 2.67 24.70 -11.49
C GLU A 78 1.97 23.36 -11.69
N ASP A 79 2.38 22.58 -12.70
CA ASP A 79 1.78 21.27 -13.01
C ASP A 79 1.95 20.27 -11.85
N PHE A 80 3.04 20.38 -11.09
CA PHE A 80 3.26 19.58 -9.89
C PHE A 80 2.23 19.90 -8.79
N PHE A 81 1.95 21.18 -8.56
CA PHE A 81 1.00 21.59 -7.52
C PHE A 81 -0.45 21.22 -7.88
N ASP A 82 -0.86 21.43 -9.12
CA ASP A 82 -2.21 21.05 -9.57
C ASP A 82 -2.44 19.53 -9.44
N LYS A 83 -1.44 18.73 -9.80
CA LYS A 83 -1.45 17.28 -9.58
C LYS A 83 -1.62 16.96 -8.09
N LEU A 84 -0.82 17.60 -7.24
CA LEU A 84 -0.83 17.34 -5.80
C LEU A 84 -2.18 17.72 -5.17
N THR A 85 -2.80 18.83 -5.60
CA THR A 85 -4.14 19.23 -5.15
C THR A 85 -5.17 18.14 -5.45
N VAL A 86 -5.18 17.62 -6.68
CA VAL A 86 -6.10 16.54 -7.07
C VAL A 86 -5.84 15.26 -6.27
N GLU A 87 -4.59 14.90 -6.01
CA GLU A 87 -4.25 13.75 -5.17
C GLU A 87 -4.80 13.90 -3.74
N GLN A 88 -4.65 15.09 -3.13
CA GLN A 88 -5.14 15.41 -1.80
C GLN A 88 -6.68 15.42 -1.73
N GLU A 89 -7.35 15.96 -2.74
CA GLU A 89 -8.82 15.90 -2.87
C GLU A 89 -9.30 14.43 -2.85
N PHE A 90 -8.70 13.55 -3.64
CA PHE A 90 -9.10 12.15 -3.66
C PHE A 90 -8.82 11.43 -2.34
N MET A 91 -7.65 11.65 -1.74
CA MET A 91 -7.28 11.01 -0.47
C MET A 91 -8.19 11.49 0.69
N SER A 92 -8.57 12.76 0.70
CA SER A 92 -9.56 13.35 1.61
C SER A 92 -11.02 13.06 1.21
N GLY A 93 -11.24 12.37 0.08
CA GLY A 93 -12.52 11.83 -0.41
C GLY A 93 -13.48 12.87 -0.97
N ILE A 94 -12.92 13.90 -1.58
CA ILE A 94 -13.63 14.93 -2.32
C ILE A 94 -13.70 14.50 -3.80
N ASP A 95 -14.87 14.63 -4.42
CA ASP A 95 -15.15 14.42 -5.85
C ASP A 95 -14.53 13.13 -6.48
N THR A 96 -14.51 12.03 -5.72
CA THR A 96 -13.92 10.75 -6.17
C THR A 96 -14.79 9.98 -7.19
N ASP A 97 -16.01 10.42 -7.47
CA ASP A 97 -16.99 9.67 -8.28
C ASP A 97 -17.35 10.32 -9.64
N LYS A 98 -16.74 11.46 -9.97
CA LYS A 98 -16.95 12.23 -11.21
C LYS A 98 -15.71 12.23 -12.08
N VAL A 99 -15.86 12.61 -13.35
CA VAL A 99 -14.68 12.92 -14.18
C VAL A 99 -14.02 14.17 -13.60
N ASN A 100 -12.69 14.17 -13.51
CA ASN A 100 -11.90 15.27 -12.97
C ASN A 100 -11.30 16.09 -14.13
N ASN A 101 -11.59 17.39 -14.14
CA ASN A 101 -11.19 18.30 -15.22
C ASN A 101 -9.66 18.36 -15.42
N TYR A 102 -8.87 18.34 -14.34
CA TYR A 102 -7.41 18.37 -14.45
C TYR A 102 -6.87 17.11 -15.16
N ILE A 103 -7.45 15.95 -14.89
CA ILE A 103 -7.10 14.71 -15.60
C ILE A 103 -7.47 14.82 -17.08
N GLU A 104 -8.64 15.38 -17.40
CA GLU A 104 -9.05 15.61 -18.79
C GLU A 104 -8.10 16.56 -19.52
N ASP A 105 -7.72 17.68 -18.89
CA ASP A 105 -6.77 18.64 -19.43
C ASP A 105 -5.39 18.00 -19.65
N CYS A 106 -4.92 17.17 -18.71
CA CYS A 106 -3.69 16.39 -18.87
C CYS A 106 -3.76 15.43 -20.06
N ILE A 107 -4.90 14.77 -20.28
CA ILE A 107 -5.09 13.89 -21.44
C ILE A 107 -5.08 14.71 -22.73
N ALA A 108 -5.84 15.80 -22.78
CA ALA A 108 -5.91 16.68 -23.96
C ALA A 108 -4.55 17.27 -24.34
N GLN A 109 -3.72 17.62 -23.34
CA GLN A 109 -2.37 18.15 -23.51
C GLN A 109 -1.30 17.07 -23.72
N LYS A 110 -1.68 15.79 -23.76
CA LYS A 110 -0.76 14.64 -23.95
C LYS A 110 0.35 14.57 -22.91
N HIS A 111 0.02 14.83 -21.64
CA HIS A 111 0.95 14.62 -20.52
C HIS A 111 1.40 13.14 -20.43
N PRO A 112 2.49 12.81 -19.72
CA PRO A 112 2.96 11.43 -19.61
C PRO A 112 1.86 10.46 -19.16
N LEU A 113 1.65 9.37 -19.89
CA LEU A 113 0.57 8.40 -19.64
C LEU A 113 0.58 7.88 -18.20
N ILE A 114 1.75 7.56 -17.64
CA ILE A 114 1.89 7.03 -16.29
C ILE A 114 1.31 7.98 -15.24
N LYS A 115 1.50 9.30 -15.41
CA LYS A 115 0.91 10.31 -14.52
C LYS A 115 -0.62 10.22 -14.52
N ILE A 116 -1.22 10.11 -15.70
CA ILE A 116 -2.68 10.00 -15.86
C ILE A 116 -3.18 8.68 -15.25
N LEU A 117 -2.49 7.56 -15.53
CA LEU A 117 -2.83 6.26 -14.97
C LEU A 117 -2.78 6.28 -13.43
N ARG A 118 -1.75 6.90 -12.82
CA ARG A 118 -1.67 7.06 -11.37
C ARG A 118 -2.88 7.82 -10.80
N LEU A 119 -3.28 8.92 -11.42
CA LEU A 119 -4.40 9.75 -10.96
C LEU A 119 -5.75 9.02 -11.06
N VAL A 120 -6.04 8.37 -12.20
CA VAL A 120 -7.31 7.63 -12.35
C VAL A 120 -7.36 6.37 -11.47
N CYS A 121 -6.21 5.71 -11.25
CA CYS A 121 -6.12 4.61 -10.29
C CYS A 121 -6.32 5.10 -8.86
N LEU A 122 -5.71 6.24 -8.48
CA LEU A 122 -5.89 6.82 -7.15
C LEU A 122 -7.36 7.15 -6.90
N GLN A 123 -8.02 7.78 -7.87
CA GLN A 123 -9.44 8.07 -7.83
C GLN A 123 -10.28 6.79 -7.67
N SER A 124 -9.98 5.75 -8.46
CA SER A 124 -10.66 4.45 -8.41
C SER A 124 -10.50 3.78 -7.04
N VAL A 125 -9.29 3.76 -6.48
CA VAL A 125 -9.02 3.15 -5.16
C VAL A 125 -9.76 3.89 -4.05
N CYS A 126 -9.72 5.23 -4.03
CA CYS A 126 -10.47 6.05 -3.06
C CYS A 126 -12.00 5.89 -3.17
N ASN A 127 -12.50 5.50 -4.34
CA ASN A 127 -13.93 5.32 -4.60
C ASN A 127 -14.41 3.85 -4.54
N SER A 128 -13.52 2.88 -4.28
CA SER A 128 -13.80 1.45 -4.43
C SER A 128 -14.28 1.05 -5.84
N GLY A 129 -13.68 1.67 -6.87
CA GLY A 129 -14.06 1.56 -8.27
C GLY A 129 -14.80 2.80 -8.78
N LEU A 130 -14.84 2.97 -10.10
CA LEU A 130 -15.54 4.08 -10.75
C LEU A 130 -16.87 3.63 -11.36
N LYS A 131 -17.85 4.53 -11.42
CA LYS A 131 -19.10 4.27 -12.16
C LYS A 131 -18.78 3.97 -13.62
N GLN A 132 -19.52 3.05 -14.24
CA GLN A 132 -19.27 2.59 -15.62
C GLN A 132 -19.10 3.76 -16.60
N LYS A 133 -19.97 4.78 -16.52
CA LYS A 133 -19.90 5.97 -17.38
C LYS A 133 -18.58 6.74 -17.25
N VAL A 134 -18.06 6.88 -16.03
CA VAL A 134 -16.80 7.59 -15.74
C VAL A 134 -15.61 6.73 -16.17
N LEU A 135 -15.65 5.43 -15.87
CA LEU A 135 -14.61 4.49 -16.27
C LEU A 135 -14.46 4.40 -17.79
N ASP A 136 -15.58 4.23 -18.52
CA ASP A 136 -15.58 4.14 -19.97
C ASP A 136 -15.15 5.46 -20.62
N TYR A 137 -15.45 6.60 -19.98
CA TYR A 137 -14.95 7.90 -20.39
C TYR A 137 -13.42 7.92 -20.34
N TYR A 138 -12.80 7.69 -19.18
CA TYR A 138 -11.34 7.70 -19.06
C TYR A 138 -10.67 6.66 -19.97
N LYS A 139 -11.20 5.43 -20.04
CA LYS A 139 -10.67 4.38 -20.92
C LYS A 139 -10.68 4.85 -22.38
N ARG A 140 -11.76 5.45 -22.87
CA ARG A 140 -11.85 5.95 -24.25
C ARG A 140 -10.86 7.09 -24.52
N GLU A 141 -10.81 8.11 -23.66
CA GLU A 141 -9.93 9.27 -23.86
C GLU A 141 -8.45 8.86 -23.82
N ILE A 142 -8.09 7.92 -22.92
CA ILE A 142 -6.73 7.37 -22.85
C ILE A 142 -6.38 6.61 -24.13
N LEU A 143 -7.23 5.70 -24.60
CA LEU A 143 -6.94 4.90 -25.80
C LEU A 143 -6.86 5.75 -27.07
N GLN A 144 -7.74 6.75 -27.21
CA GLN A 144 -7.72 7.66 -28.36
C GLN A 144 -6.48 8.56 -28.38
N THR A 145 -5.97 8.94 -27.21
CA THR A 145 -4.84 9.87 -27.09
C THR A 145 -3.49 9.18 -27.15
N TYR A 146 -3.35 8.04 -26.45
CA TYR A 146 -2.08 7.36 -26.24
C TYR A 146 -1.91 6.08 -27.07
N GLY A 147 -2.97 5.56 -27.67
CA GLY A 147 -2.93 4.36 -28.52
C GLY A 147 -3.72 3.18 -27.94
N TYR A 148 -4.20 2.32 -28.85
CA TYR A 148 -5.03 1.16 -28.51
C TYR A 148 -4.24 -0.02 -27.92
N GLU A 149 -2.91 -0.02 -28.05
CA GLU A 149 -2.01 -0.95 -27.37
C GLU A 149 -2.19 -0.92 -25.84
N HIS A 150 -2.57 0.23 -25.28
CA HIS A 150 -2.82 0.40 -23.85
C HIS A 150 -4.13 -0.25 -23.38
N MET A 151 -4.91 -0.89 -24.26
CA MET A 151 -6.03 -1.73 -23.84
C MET A 151 -5.58 -2.86 -22.91
N LEU A 152 -4.40 -3.44 -23.16
CA LEU A 152 -3.79 -4.45 -22.29
C LEU A 152 -3.37 -3.85 -20.96
N THR A 153 -2.76 -2.66 -20.96
CA THR A 153 -2.44 -1.91 -19.74
C THR A 153 -3.68 -1.69 -18.88
N LEU A 154 -4.78 -1.21 -19.46
CA LEU A 154 -6.03 -0.98 -18.74
C LEU A 154 -6.62 -2.27 -18.17
N ASN A 155 -6.54 -3.38 -18.91
CA ASN A 155 -6.95 -4.68 -18.40
C ASN A 155 -6.09 -5.14 -17.23
N ASN A 156 -4.76 -4.98 -17.32
CA ASN A 156 -3.84 -5.34 -16.23
C ASN A 156 -4.10 -4.52 -14.97
N LEU A 157 -4.37 -3.21 -15.10
CA LEU A 157 -4.77 -2.34 -14.00
C LEU A 157 -6.10 -2.76 -13.37
N GLU A 158 -7.06 -3.21 -14.18
CA GLU A 158 -8.34 -3.73 -13.70
C GLU A 158 -8.16 -5.05 -12.92
N GLN A 159 -7.36 -5.98 -13.45
CA GLN A 159 -7.03 -7.24 -12.76
C GLN A 159 -6.23 -7.03 -11.47
N ALA A 160 -5.36 -6.01 -11.43
CA ALA A 160 -4.66 -5.59 -10.22
C ALA A 160 -5.57 -4.88 -9.19
N GLY A 161 -6.83 -4.60 -9.54
CA GLY A 161 -7.78 -3.89 -8.68
C GLY A 161 -7.55 -2.39 -8.57
N LEU A 162 -6.66 -1.83 -9.40
CA LEU A 162 -6.24 -0.42 -9.41
C LEU A 162 -7.22 0.49 -10.16
N LEU A 163 -7.75 0.02 -11.29
CA LEU A 163 -8.72 0.77 -12.09
C LEU A 163 -9.88 -0.15 -12.47
N LYS A 164 -10.93 -0.17 -11.66
CA LYS A 164 -12.02 -1.15 -11.77
C LYS A 164 -13.41 -0.50 -11.77
N PRO A 165 -14.42 -1.18 -12.33
CA PRO A 165 -15.81 -0.75 -12.15
C PRO A 165 -16.22 -0.84 -10.68
N GLN A 166 -17.07 0.09 -10.26
CA GLN A 166 -17.67 0.07 -8.92
C GLN A 166 -18.64 -1.12 -8.82
N ALA A 167 -18.27 -2.12 -8.01
CA ALA A 167 -18.99 -3.40 -7.94
C ALA A 167 -20.22 -3.36 -7.04
N GLY A 168 -21.13 -2.37 -7.17
CA GLY A 168 -22.40 -2.24 -6.42
C GLY A 168 -22.32 -2.20 -4.88
N SER A 169 -21.15 -2.51 -4.32
CA SER A 169 -20.78 -2.53 -2.93
C SER A 169 -20.60 -1.10 -2.42
N ARG A 170 -20.89 -0.91 -1.15
CA ARG A 170 -20.65 0.36 -0.47
C ARG A 170 -19.15 0.67 -0.49
N ASN A 171 -18.79 1.92 -0.81
CA ASN A 171 -17.42 2.37 -0.70
C ASN A 171 -16.99 2.34 0.79
N ASN A 172 -16.01 1.49 1.11
CA ASN A 172 -15.50 1.31 2.48
C ASN A 172 -14.39 2.31 2.83
N TYR A 173 -13.77 2.94 1.83
CA TYR A 173 -12.63 3.85 2.03
C TYR A 173 -12.93 5.00 3.01
N PRO A 174 -14.09 5.69 2.97
CA PRO A 174 -14.40 6.73 3.95
C PRO A 174 -14.43 6.23 5.39
N THR A 175 -14.95 5.01 5.62
CA THR A 175 -14.99 4.38 6.94
C THR A 175 -13.58 4.03 7.41
N ILE A 176 -12.77 3.43 6.54
CA ILE A 176 -11.38 3.05 6.84
C ILE A 176 -10.56 4.31 7.15
N ARG A 177 -10.63 5.34 6.28
CA ARG A 177 -9.94 6.62 6.43
C ARG A 177 -10.26 7.28 7.76
N LYS A 178 -11.54 7.39 8.10
CA LYS A 178 -11.97 8.03 9.36
C LYS A 178 -11.54 7.22 10.58
N THR A 179 -11.73 5.90 10.56
CA THR A 179 -11.45 5.03 11.71
C THR A 179 -9.96 4.93 11.99
N LEU A 180 -9.14 4.85 10.96
CA LEU A 180 -7.69 4.73 11.06
C LEU A 180 -6.95 6.09 10.98
N ARG A 181 -7.68 7.20 10.88
CA ARG A 181 -7.12 8.57 10.74
C ARG A 181 -6.07 8.64 9.64
N LEU A 182 -6.46 8.21 8.43
CA LEU A 182 -5.56 8.19 7.27
C LEU A 182 -5.41 9.56 6.60
N TRP A 183 -6.28 10.51 6.91
CA TRP A 183 -6.15 11.90 6.46
C TRP A 183 -6.23 12.82 7.66
N MET A 184 -5.26 13.72 7.78
CA MET A 184 -5.25 14.79 8.78
C MET A 184 -4.97 16.12 8.10
N ASP A 185 -5.77 17.12 8.43
CA ASP A 185 -5.53 18.49 8.03
C ASP A 185 -4.42 19.10 8.91
N ASP A 186 -3.75 20.14 8.41
CA ASP A 186 -2.75 20.95 9.14
C ASP A 186 -1.58 20.17 9.76
N VAL A 187 -0.94 19.29 8.98
CA VAL A 187 0.23 18.53 9.44
C VAL A 187 1.46 19.44 9.60
N ASN A 188 2.16 19.32 10.73
CA ASN A 188 3.42 20.01 10.97
C ASN A 188 4.58 19.21 10.34
N GLU A 189 5.10 19.68 9.21
CA GLU A 189 6.21 19.02 8.50
C GLU A 189 7.58 19.25 9.15
N GLN A 190 7.74 20.32 9.92
CA GLN A 190 9.02 20.69 10.55
C GLN A 190 9.27 19.88 11.84
N ASN A 191 8.21 19.68 12.62
CA ASN A 191 8.22 18.88 13.84
C ASN A 191 7.05 17.90 13.78
N PRO A 192 7.17 16.81 13.00
CA PRO A 192 6.09 15.87 12.78
C PRO A 192 5.74 15.12 14.06
N ASN A 193 4.45 14.95 14.30
CA ASN A 193 3.89 14.19 15.43
C ASN A 193 3.13 12.94 15.00
N ASP A 194 2.95 12.74 13.69
CA ASP A 194 2.26 11.60 13.09
C ASP A 194 2.90 11.24 11.75
N ILE A 195 2.76 9.98 11.34
CA ILE A 195 3.27 9.46 10.07
C ILE A 195 2.65 10.13 8.83
N SER A 196 1.55 10.89 8.97
CA SER A 196 0.94 11.64 7.87
C SER A 196 1.85 12.69 7.23
N TYR A 197 2.95 13.08 7.89
CA TYR A 197 3.91 14.07 7.36
C TYR A 197 4.57 13.62 6.06
N VAL A 198 4.71 12.32 5.82
CA VAL A 198 5.41 11.80 4.62
C VAL A 198 4.66 12.06 3.31
N TYR A 199 3.37 12.40 3.40
CA TYR A 199 2.49 12.82 2.30
C TYR A 199 1.70 14.09 2.66
N SER A 200 2.23 14.93 3.57
CA SER A 200 1.64 16.23 3.96
C SER A 200 0.14 16.18 4.29
N GLY A 201 -0.33 15.11 4.94
CA GLY A 201 -1.75 14.94 5.29
C GLY A 201 -2.20 13.50 5.28
N TYR A 202 -1.71 12.70 4.34
CA TYR A 202 -2.05 11.28 4.23
C TYR A 202 -1.10 10.39 5.03
N ALA A 203 -1.65 9.57 5.94
CA ALA A 203 -0.92 8.53 6.65
C ALA A 203 -1.03 7.20 5.89
N PRO A 204 0.10 6.59 5.45
CA PRO A 204 0.10 5.31 4.75
C PRO A 204 -0.66 4.24 5.53
N LEU A 205 -1.66 3.63 4.89
CA LEU A 205 -2.48 2.59 5.53
C LEU A 205 -1.60 1.42 5.99
N SER A 206 -0.65 0.99 5.17
CA SER A 206 0.31 -0.07 5.51
C SER A 206 1.07 0.20 6.82
N VAL A 207 1.57 1.43 7.00
CA VAL A 207 2.34 1.83 8.19
C VAL A 207 1.41 2.05 9.38
N ARG A 208 0.20 2.58 9.16
CA ARG A 208 -0.82 2.71 10.21
C ARG A 208 -1.22 1.34 10.77
N LEU A 209 -1.34 0.31 9.93
CA LEU A 209 -1.57 -1.06 10.38
C LEU A 209 -0.42 -1.60 11.24
N ALA A 210 0.84 -1.32 10.86
CA ALA A 210 2.02 -1.68 11.65
C ALA A 210 2.07 -0.96 13.01
N GLN A 211 1.70 0.32 13.04
CA GLN A 211 1.58 1.12 14.27
C GLN A 211 0.51 0.52 15.21
N LEU A 212 -0.68 0.25 14.67
CA LEU A 212 -1.81 -0.28 15.43
C LEU A 212 -1.60 -1.72 15.89
N LEU A 213 -0.80 -2.52 15.17
CA LEU A 213 -0.35 -3.84 15.62
C LEU A 213 0.51 -3.71 16.88
N ALA A 214 1.44 -2.75 16.88
CA ALA A 214 2.32 -2.53 18.02
C ALA A 214 1.52 -2.08 19.24
N ARG A 215 0.65 -1.06 19.10
CA ARG A 215 -0.24 -0.56 20.17
C ARG A 215 -1.51 0.06 19.55
N PRO A 216 -2.72 -0.29 20.03
CA PRO A 216 -3.05 -1.19 21.14
C PRO A 216 -3.12 -2.68 20.74
N GLY A 217 -2.92 -3.02 19.46
CA GLY A 217 -3.08 -4.34 18.88
C GLY A 217 -4.31 -4.42 17.97
N TRP A 218 -4.28 -5.32 16.98
CA TRP A 218 -5.31 -5.41 15.94
C TRP A 218 -6.73 -5.78 16.40
N ARG A 219 -6.89 -6.29 17.62
CA ARG A 219 -8.22 -6.52 18.21
C ARG A 219 -9.04 -5.23 18.29
N SER A 220 -8.41 -4.06 18.40
CA SER A 220 -9.14 -2.78 18.45
C SER A 220 -9.68 -2.32 17.09
N ILE A 221 -9.27 -2.95 15.99
CA ILE A 221 -9.63 -2.57 14.62
C ILE A 221 -10.18 -3.75 13.79
N GLU A 222 -10.68 -4.79 14.45
CA GLU A 222 -11.15 -6.02 13.80
C GLU A 222 -12.20 -5.76 12.71
N GLU A 223 -13.14 -4.84 12.96
CA GLU A 223 -14.17 -4.46 12.00
C GLU A 223 -13.60 -3.79 10.75
N VAL A 224 -12.51 -3.02 10.89
CA VAL A 224 -11.82 -2.42 9.74
C VAL A 224 -11.02 -3.49 8.98
N LEU A 225 -10.38 -4.43 9.68
CA LEU A 225 -9.63 -5.52 9.05
C LEU A 225 -10.54 -6.43 8.19
N LYS A 226 -11.82 -6.60 8.55
CA LYS A 226 -12.82 -7.30 7.73
C LYS A 226 -13.19 -6.57 6.44
N MET A 227 -12.93 -5.26 6.34
CA MET A 227 -13.19 -4.45 5.14
C MET A 227 -12.00 -4.44 4.17
N LEU A 228 -10.81 -4.85 4.61
CA LEU A 228 -9.59 -4.92 3.81
C LEU A 228 -9.53 -6.23 3.00
N PRO A 229 -8.84 -6.25 1.86
CA PRO A 229 -8.71 -7.46 1.07
C PRO A 229 -7.83 -8.50 1.77
N GLY A 230 -8.22 -9.77 1.64
CA GLY A 230 -7.47 -10.91 2.15
C GLY A 230 -7.72 -11.26 3.62
N PRO A 231 -7.23 -12.42 4.08
CA PRO A 231 -7.39 -12.87 5.46
C PRO A 231 -6.48 -12.09 6.42
N HIS A 232 -6.77 -12.10 7.72
CA HIS A 232 -5.84 -11.62 8.74
C HIS A 232 -5.67 -12.70 9.80
N PHE A 233 -4.44 -13.02 10.16
CA PHE A 233 -4.16 -14.10 11.11
C PHE A 233 -2.93 -13.77 11.97
N GLU A 234 -2.88 -14.37 13.16
CA GLU A 234 -1.74 -14.34 14.07
C GLU A 234 -1.29 -15.78 14.30
N GLU A 235 -0.03 -16.08 14.01
CA GLU A 235 0.57 -17.40 14.24
C GLU A 235 1.69 -17.29 15.28
N ARG A 236 1.69 -18.21 16.25
CA ARG A 236 2.68 -18.21 17.33
C ARG A 236 3.65 -19.36 17.17
N GLN A 237 4.93 -19.04 16.97
CA GLN A 237 5.99 -20.03 16.98
C GLN A 237 6.55 -20.19 18.40
N GLN A 238 6.48 -21.41 18.92
CA GLN A 238 7.07 -21.72 20.23
C GLN A 238 8.61 -21.70 20.13
N LEU A 239 9.23 -21.02 21.09
CA LEU A 239 10.68 -21.03 21.28
C LEU A 239 11.08 -22.21 22.19
N PRO A 240 12.24 -22.86 21.93
CA PRO A 240 12.81 -23.83 22.86
C PRO A 240 12.97 -23.24 24.27
N ALA A 241 12.78 -24.05 25.31
CA ALA A 241 12.78 -23.58 26.70
C ALA A 241 14.03 -22.78 27.10
N GLY A 242 15.20 -23.13 26.55
CA GLY A 242 16.48 -22.44 26.82
C GLY A 242 16.65 -21.08 26.12
N LEU A 243 15.74 -20.69 25.21
CA LEU A 243 15.82 -19.45 24.43
C LEU A 243 14.70 -18.46 24.76
N GLN A 244 13.91 -18.73 25.80
CA GLN A 244 12.87 -17.81 26.26
C GLN A 244 13.51 -16.63 27.00
N LYS A 245 13.60 -15.48 26.33
CA LYS A 245 14.15 -14.26 26.90
C LYS A 245 13.17 -13.68 27.94
N LYS A 246 13.61 -13.48 29.18
CA LYS A 246 12.90 -12.62 30.13
C LYS A 246 13.13 -11.17 29.71
N ARG A 247 12.08 -10.49 29.25
CA ARG A 247 12.19 -9.07 28.85
C ARG A 247 12.46 -8.18 30.06
N GLN A 248 13.39 -7.26 29.88
CA GLN A 248 13.62 -6.17 30.83
C GLN A 248 12.56 -5.08 30.61
N GLN A 249 12.17 -4.41 31.69
CA GLN A 249 11.22 -3.32 31.65
C GLN A 249 11.85 -2.13 30.89
N GLY A 250 11.25 -1.70 29.78
CA GLY A 250 11.77 -0.62 28.94
C GLY A 250 12.54 -1.05 27.69
N GLU A 251 12.71 -2.35 27.42
CA GLU A 251 13.34 -2.83 26.18
C GLU A 251 12.34 -2.74 25.00
N ASN A 252 12.73 -2.07 23.91
CA ASN A 252 11.95 -1.98 22.69
C ASN A 252 11.80 -3.34 22.02
N ARG A 253 10.63 -3.59 21.42
CA ARG A 253 10.41 -4.80 20.62
C ARG A 253 10.96 -4.60 19.21
N VAL A 254 11.57 -5.60 18.62
CA VAL A 254 12.02 -5.51 17.22
C VAL A 254 11.01 -6.24 16.32
N THR A 255 10.36 -5.51 15.43
CA THR A 255 9.41 -6.04 14.44
C THR A 255 10.03 -6.03 13.05
N LEU A 256 10.15 -7.21 12.43
CA LEU A 256 10.46 -7.33 11.01
C LEU A 256 9.17 -7.14 10.21
N VAL A 257 9.07 -6.04 9.46
CA VAL A 257 7.95 -5.77 8.55
C VAL A 257 8.37 -6.16 7.15
N PHE A 258 7.71 -7.15 6.56
CA PHE A 258 7.99 -7.62 5.21
C PHE A 258 6.84 -7.26 4.27
N PHE A 259 7.10 -6.32 3.36
CA PHE A 259 6.24 -5.96 2.24
C PHE A 259 6.37 -6.95 1.08
N LEU A 260 5.30 -7.68 0.79
CA LEU A 260 5.17 -8.55 -0.37
C LEU A 260 4.49 -7.76 -1.49
N GLY A 261 5.22 -7.50 -2.58
CA GLY A 261 4.73 -6.68 -3.69
C GLY A 261 5.27 -5.24 -3.70
N GLY A 262 6.18 -4.90 -2.78
CA GLY A 262 6.97 -3.67 -2.81
C GLY A 262 6.63 -2.64 -1.73
N VAL A 263 7.58 -1.74 -1.48
CA VAL A 263 7.50 -0.66 -0.48
C VAL A 263 8.05 0.64 -1.06
N THR A 264 7.49 1.77 -0.64
CA THR A 264 7.96 3.12 -1.02
C THR A 264 8.96 3.71 -0.02
N TYR A 265 9.71 4.73 -0.42
CA TYR A 265 10.60 5.46 0.49
C TYR A 265 9.82 6.23 1.56
N ALA A 266 8.64 6.76 1.23
CA ALA A 266 7.76 7.39 2.21
C ALA A 266 7.28 6.41 3.30
N GLU A 267 6.95 5.16 2.95
CA GLU A 267 6.62 4.11 3.94
C GLU A 267 7.82 3.76 4.83
N ILE A 268 9.01 3.68 4.24
CA ILE A 268 10.27 3.46 4.97
C ILE A 268 10.52 4.62 5.95
N ALA A 269 10.35 5.87 5.51
CA ALA A 269 10.53 7.05 6.35
C ALA A 269 9.53 7.06 7.52
N ALA A 270 8.26 6.72 7.27
CA ALA A 270 7.24 6.63 8.30
C ALA A 270 7.54 5.53 9.34
N LEU A 271 8.03 4.34 8.92
CA LEU A 271 8.44 3.29 9.86
C LEU A 271 9.69 3.68 10.68
N ARG A 272 10.64 4.40 10.07
CA ARG A 272 11.79 4.98 10.78
C ARG A 272 11.33 6.02 11.81
N PHE A 273 10.39 6.89 11.45
CA PHE A 273 9.78 7.86 12.37
C PHE A 273 9.13 7.16 13.57
N LEU A 274 8.31 6.13 13.36
CA LEU A 274 7.70 5.36 14.45
C LEU A 274 8.74 4.68 15.37
N SER A 275 9.87 4.22 14.81
CA SER A 275 10.94 3.58 15.58
C SER A 275 11.65 4.57 16.52
N GLN A 276 11.58 5.87 16.24
CA GLN A 276 12.21 6.93 17.04
C GLN A 276 11.27 7.50 18.11
N MET A 277 9.97 7.19 18.06
CA MET A 277 9.01 7.69 19.05
C MET A 277 9.24 7.00 20.41
N GLU A 278 9.48 7.79 21.46
CA GLU A 278 9.69 7.30 22.83
C GLU A 278 8.52 6.42 23.32
N ASP A 279 7.29 6.75 22.91
CA ASP A 279 6.07 6.01 23.26
C ASP A 279 5.78 4.80 22.34
N GLY A 280 6.55 4.62 21.26
CA GLY A 280 6.30 3.57 20.26
C GLY A 280 6.64 2.16 20.74
N GLY A 281 7.65 2.04 21.61
CA GLY A 281 8.08 0.79 22.24
C GLY A 281 8.42 -0.35 21.26
N THR A 282 8.61 -0.02 19.97
CA THR A 282 8.80 -0.97 18.87
C THR A 282 9.70 -0.35 17.81
N GLU A 283 10.78 -1.05 17.46
CA GLU A 283 11.67 -0.72 16.36
C GLU A 283 11.35 -1.58 15.14
N TYR A 284 11.43 -0.99 13.95
CA TYR A 284 11.07 -1.67 12.71
C TYR A 284 12.28 -1.96 11.84
N VAL A 285 12.44 -3.23 11.47
CA VAL A 285 13.35 -3.65 10.40
C VAL A 285 12.51 -3.94 9.17
N ILE A 286 12.86 -3.35 8.03
CA ILE A 286 12.05 -3.43 6.81
C ILE A 286 12.67 -4.46 5.85
N ALA A 287 11.83 -5.38 5.38
CA ALA A 287 12.11 -6.26 4.26
C ALA A 287 11.08 -6.01 3.15
N THR A 288 11.48 -6.20 1.90
CA THR A 288 10.59 -6.00 0.76
C THR A 288 11.01 -6.87 -0.40
N THR A 289 10.06 -7.23 -1.26
CA THR A 289 10.36 -7.85 -2.56
C THR A 289 10.96 -6.84 -3.54
N LYS A 290 10.65 -5.56 -3.41
CA LYS A 290 11.09 -4.49 -4.34
C LYS A 290 10.97 -3.11 -3.69
N LEU A 291 11.97 -2.25 -3.89
CA LEU A 291 11.81 -0.80 -3.70
C LEU A 291 11.17 -0.22 -4.96
N MET A 292 10.07 0.52 -4.79
CA MET A 292 9.27 1.03 -5.91
C MET A 292 8.56 2.35 -5.56
N ASN A 293 8.08 3.02 -6.60
CA ASN A 293 7.15 4.15 -6.56
C ASN A 293 5.97 3.91 -7.53
N GLY A 294 5.00 4.80 -7.54
CA GLY A 294 3.82 4.66 -8.40
C GLY A 294 4.15 4.58 -9.89
N THR A 295 5.21 5.24 -10.34
CA THR A 295 5.64 5.23 -11.75
C THR A 295 6.18 3.84 -12.13
N SER A 296 7.24 3.39 -11.47
CA SER A 296 7.85 2.07 -11.70
C SER A 296 6.89 0.90 -11.47
N TRP A 297 5.92 1.07 -10.56
CA TRP A 297 4.88 0.07 -10.32
C TRP A 297 3.91 -0.05 -11.49
N ILE A 298 3.37 1.06 -11.99
CA ILE A 298 2.47 1.03 -13.16
C ILE A 298 3.23 0.56 -14.40
N GLU A 299 4.47 0.99 -14.61
CA GLU A 299 5.32 0.52 -15.71
C GLU A 299 5.50 -1.01 -15.69
N SER A 300 5.63 -1.61 -14.51
CA SER A 300 5.74 -3.07 -14.38
C SER A 300 4.46 -3.83 -14.77
N LEU A 301 3.31 -3.15 -14.83
CA LEU A 301 2.02 -3.68 -15.28
C LEU A 301 1.74 -3.39 -16.75
N MET A 302 2.61 -2.64 -17.43
CA MET A 302 2.52 -2.37 -18.86
C MET A 302 3.23 -3.45 -19.66
N GLU A 303 2.66 -3.78 -20.82
CA GLU A 303 3.33 -4.64 -21.79
C GLU A 303 4.52 -3.90 -22.41
N LYS A 304 5.64 -4.61 -22.59
CA LYS A 304 6.78 -4.04 -23.30
C LYS A 304 6.43 -3.90 -24.78
N PRO A 305 6.63 -2.73 -25.41
CA PRO A 305 6.48 -2.63 -26.85
C PRO A 305 7.49 -3.58 -27.52
N PHE A 306 7.02 -4.28 -28.57
CA PHE A 306 7.82 -5.21 -29.38
C PHE A 306 9.00 -4.51 -30.06
#